data_AF-A0A6G3TIP6-F1
#
_entry.id   AF-A0A6G3TIP6-F1
#
_cell.length_a   1.000
_cell.length_b   1.000
_cell.length_c   1.000
_cell.angle_alpha   90.00
_cell.angle_beta   90.00
_cell.angle_gamma   90.00
#
_symmetry.space_group_name_H-M   'P 1'
#
loop_
_entity.id
_entity.type
_entity.pdbx_description
1 polymer ?
#
loop_
_entity_poly.entity_id
_entity_poly.type
_entity_poly.pdbx_seq_one_letter_code
_entity_poly.pdbx_strand_id
1 'polypeptide(L)'
;MQNQEILHRINEMAQEERRLRDSLTAPGAGDPAEHNRLGELERELDQCWDLLRQRRARAEFGQDPEAAHVRPQSVVENYQS
;
A
#
# COMPACT_ATOMS: atom_id res chain seq x y z
N MET A 1 -1.18 -8.19 -13.11
CA MET A 1 -0.14 -7.64 -12.22
C MET A 1 0.68 -8.78 -11.64
N GLN A 2 1.95 -8.87 -12.03
CA GLN A 2 2.88 -9.91 -11.55
C GLN A 2 3.32 -9.59 -10.11
N ASN A 3 3.62 -10.61 -9.29
CA ASN A 3 4.05 -10.41 -7.90
C ASN A 3 5.22 -9.42 -7.75
N GLN A 4 6.11 -9.39 -8.73
CA GLN A 4 7.26 -8.47 -8.78
C GLN A 4 6.84 -7.01 -8.93
N GLU A 5 5.77 -6.73 -9.67
CA GLU A 5 5.24 -5.39 -9.87
C GLU A 5 4.60 -4.84 -8.58
N ILE A 6 3.93 -5.71 -7.82
CA ILE A 6 3.39 -5.40 -6.49
C ILE A 6 4.53 -5.09 -5.52
N LEU A 7 5.58 -5.93 -5.50
CA LEU A 7 6.75 -5.71 -4.65
C LEU A 7 7.49 -4.42 -5.00
N HIS A 8 7.60 -4.09 -6.29
CA HIS A 8 8.19 -2.83 -6.74
C HIS A 8 7.36 -1.63 -6.24
N ARG A 9 6.04 -1.69 -6.39
CA ARG A 9 5.14 -0.64 -5.91
C ARG A 9 5.17 -0.48 -4.39
N ILE A 10 5.21 -1.59 -3.63
CA ILE A 10 5.42 -1.57 -2.17
C ILE A 10 6.73 -0.86 -1.82
N ASN A 11 7.82 -1.13 -2.56
CA ASN A 11 9.12 -0.52 -2.29
C ASN A 11 9.10 1.00 -2.51
N GLU A 12 8.53 1.44 -3.64
CA GLU A 12 8.36 2.87 -3.94
C GLU A 12 7.51 3.57 -2.88
N MET A 13 6.39 2.96 -2.47
CA MET A 13 5.52 3.51 -1.42
C MET A 13 6.21 3.58 -0.05
N ALA A 14 7.01 2.58 0.32
CA ALA A 14 7.77 2.59 1.56
C ALA A 14 8.89 3.64 1.55
N GLN A 15 9.52 3.89 0.40
CA GLN A 15 10.49 4.98 0.27
C GLN A 15 9.82 6.35 0.44
N GLU A 16 8.63 6.53 -0.13
CA GLU A 16 7.86 7.77 0.01
C GLU A 16 7.37 7.98 1.46
N GLU A 17 6.88 6.92 2.12
CA GLU A 17 6.55 6.93 3.55
C GLU A 17 7.72 7.41 4.40
N ARG A 18 8.91 6.86 4.14
CA ARG A 18 10.13 7.24 4.84
C ARG A 18 10.47 8.72 4.65
N ARG A 19 10.36 9.24 3.43
CA ARG A 19 10.62 10.66 3.11
C ARG A 19 9.62 11.59 3.79
N LEU A 20 8.33 11.26 3.72
CA LEU A 20 7.28 12.02 4.39
C LEU A 20 7.47 12.03 5.90
N ARG A 21 7.86 10.90 6.48
CA ARG A 21 8.11 10.79 7.92
C ARG A 21 9.35 11.58 8.37
N ASP A 22 10.39 11.65 7.54
CA ASP A 22 11.56 12.50 7.79
C ASP A 22 11.17 13.99 7.73
N SER A 23 10.35 14.37 6.73
CA SER A 23 9.76 15.71 6.60
C SER A 23 8.96 16.10 7.84
N LEU A 24 8.05 15.21 8.30
CA LEU A 24 7.22 15.41 9.50
C LEU A 24 8.00 15.50 10.81
N THR A 25 9.21 14.93 10.85
CA THR A 25 10.08 14.99 12.04
C THR A 25 10.90 16.28 12.06
N ALA A 26 11.01 16.98 10.92
CA ALA A 26 11.75 18.23 10.84
C ALA A 26 11.03 19.36 11.60
N PRO A 27 11.75 20.16 12.39
CA PRO A 27 11.14 21.23 13.18
C PRO A 27 10.52 22.31 12.27
N GLY A 28 9.19 22.42 12.31
CA GLY A 28 8.41 23.40 11.53
C GLY A 28 7.70 22.82 10.29
N ALA A 29 7.90 21.54 9.98
CA ALA A 29 7.20 20.83 8.92
C ALA A 29 6.37 19.71 9.55
N GLY A 30 5.10 19.99 9.82
CA GLY A 30 4.17 19.03 10.39
C GLY A 30 2.80 19.36 9.84
N ASP A 31 2.68 19.31 8.51
CA ASP A 31 1.41 19.65 7.89
C ASP A 31 0.42 18.49 8.09
N PRO A 32 -0.80 18.75 8.57
CA PRO A 32 -1.81 17.70 8.72
C PRO A 32 -2.12 16.98 7.39
N ALA A 33 -1.87 17.61 6.23
CA ALA A 33 -1.99 16.95 4.94
C ALA A 33 -0.92 15.86 4.72
N GLU A 34 0.32 16.06 5.19
CA GLU A 34 1.38 15.04 5.10
C GLU A 34 1.04 13.82 5.97
N HIS A 35 0.45 14.04 7.15
CA HIS A 35 -0.04 12.94 8.00
C HIS A 35 -1.18 12.15 7.33
N ASN A 36 -2.14 12.82 6.69
CA ASN A 36 -3.21 12.14 5.95
C ASN A 36 -2.63 11.29 4.80
N ARG A 37 -1.67 11.83 4.06
CA ARG A 37 -1.02 11.13 2.95
C ARG A 37 -0.19 9.93 3.40
N LEU A 38 0.46 10.03 4.55
CA LEU A 38 1.14 8.91 5.19
C LEU A 38 0.15 7.77 5.48
N GLY A 39 -1.02 8.08 6.06
CA GLY A 39 -2.06 7.10 6.35
C GLY A 39 -2.71 6.49 5.10
N GLU A 40 -2.69 7.18 3.96
CA GLU A 40 -3.08 6.61 2.66
C GLU A 40 -2.04 5.60 2.14
N LEU A 41 -0.76 5.96 2.20
CA LEU A 41 0.34 5.08 1.82
C LEU A 41 0.37 3.79 2.65
N GLU A 42 0.18 3.90 3.96
CA GLU A 42 0.08 2.73 4.85
C GLU A 42 -1.09 1.82 4.47
N ARG A 43 -2.26 2.39 4.14
CA ARG A 43 -3.43 1.61 3.68
C ARG A 43 -3.19 0.90 2.35
N GLU A 44 -2.54 1.56 1.38
CA GLU A 44 -2.16 0.94 0.11
C GLU A 44 -1.14 -0.19 0.30
N LEU A 45 -0.17 0.00 1.21
CA LEU A 45 0.82 -1.02 1.56
C LEU A 45 0.15 -2.25 2.17
N ASP A 46 -0.76 -2.06 3.13
CA ASP A 46 -1.51 -3.16 3.76
C ASP A 46 -2.32 -3.96 2.73
N GLN A 47 -2.97 -3.28 1.78
CA GLN A 47 -3.69 -3.94 0.70
C GLN A 47 -2.77 -4.77 -0.19
N CYS A 48 -1.61 -4.22 -0.56
CA CYS A 48 -0.63 -4.93 -1.37
C CYS A 48 -0.07 -6.17 -0.64
N TRP A 49 0.13 -6.07 0.68
CA TRP A 49 0.53 -7.19 1.52
C TRP A 49 -0.57 -8.27 1.66
N ASP A 50 -1.84 -7.87 1.81
CA ASP A 50 -2.96 -8.81 1.87
C ASP A 50 -3.09 -9.61 0.56
N LEU A 51 -2.90 -8.95 -0.58
CA LEU A 51 -2.85 -9.59 -1.89
C LEU A 51 -1.74 -10.63 -2.02
N LEU A 52 -0.52 -10.27 -1.62
CA LEU A 52 0.60 -11.20 -1.65
C LEU A 52 0.35 -12.40 -0.73
N ARG A 53 -0.24 -12.16 0.44
CA ARG A 53 -0.62 -13.22 1.38
C ARG A 53 -1.72 -14.12 0.80
N GLN A 54 -2.75 -13.55 0.17
CA GLN A 54 -3.83 -14.30 -0.47
C GLN A 54 -3.28 -15.16 -1.62
N ARG A 55 -2.39 -14.61 -2.44
CA ARG A 55 -1.70 -15.34 -3.51
C ARG A 55 -0.88 -16.49 -2.98
N ARG A 56 -0.12 -16.25 -1.90
CA ARG A 56 0.71 -17.28 -1.26
C ARG A 56 -0.13 -18.41 -0.68
N ALA A 57 -1.23 -18.09 0.00
CA ALA A 57 -2.16 -19.09 0.50
C ALA A 57 -2.74 -19.94 -0.64
N ARG A 58 -3.22 -19.30 -1.72
CA ARG A 58 -3.76 -20.05 -2.87
C ARG A 58 -2.72 -20.96 -3.54
N ALA A 59 -1.51 -20.46 -3.74
CA ALA A 59 -0.41 -21.25 -4.27
C ALA A 59 -0.07 -22.47 -3.37
N GLU A 60 -0.10 -22.28 -2.05
CA GLU A 60 0.15 -23.35 -1.07
C GLU A 60 -0.95 -24.43 -1.09
N PHE A 61 -2.20 -24.05 -1.32
CA PHE A 61 -3.33 -24.98 -1.48
C PHE A 61 -3.49 -25.54 -2.90
N GLY A 62 -2.52 -25.31 -3.80
CA GLY A 62 -2.57 -25.77 -5.19
C GLY A 62 -3.68 -25.11 -6.03
N GLN A 63 -4.21 -23.98 -5.57
CA GLN A 63 -5.17 -23.16 -6.28
C GLN A 63 -4.47 -22.14 -7.16
N ASP A 64 -5.16 -21.68 -8.20
CA ASP A 64 -4.61 -20.72 -9.15
C ASP A 64 -4.27 -19.37 -8.43
N PRO A 65 -2.99 -18.98 -8.39
CA PRO A 65 -2.56 -17.75 -7.73
C PRO A 65 -2.91 -16.50 -8.54
N GLU A 66 -3.17 -16.59 -9.85
CA GLU A 66 -3.64 -15.48 -10.67
C GLU A 66 -5.13 -15.21 -10.49
N ALA A 67 -5.91 -16.21 -10.04
CA ALA A 67 -7.29 -15.99 -9.63
C ALA A 67 -7.43 -15.06 -8.41
N ALA A 68 -6.34 -14.76 -7.69
CA ALA A 68 -6.33 -13.74 -6.65
C ALA A 68 -6.44 -12.35 -7.28
N HIS A 69 -7.67 -11.88 -7.41
CA HIS A 69 -7.95 -10.51 -7.83
C HIS A 69 -7.85 -9.57 -6.64
N VAL A 70 -7.18 -8.43 -6.86
CA VAL A 70 -7.35 -7.23 -6.03
C VAL A 70 -8.84 -7.01 -5.95
N ARG A 71 -9.45 -7.09 -4.75
CA ARG A 71 -10.83 -6.61 -4.64
C ARG A 71 -10.78 -5.14 -5.05
N PRO A 72 -11.52 -4.73 -6.11
CA PRO A 72 -11.55 -3.32 -6.49
C PRO A 72 -12.02 -2.58 -5.24
N GLN A 73 -11.19 -1.65 -4.79
CA GLN A 73 -11.46 -0.80 -3.65
C GLN A 73 -12.52 0.21 -4.08
N SER A 74 -13.73 -0.26 -4.36
CA SER A 74 -14.89 0.59 -4.63
C SER A 74 -15.41 1.28 -3.35
N VAL A 75 -14.72 1.16 -2.21
CA VAL A 75 -15.11 1.81 -0.96
C VAL A 75 -13.88 2.19 -0.13
N VAL A 76 -13.05 3.09 -0.65
CA VAL A 76 -12.54 4.19 0.19
C VAL A 76 -12.73 5.44 -0.65
N GLU A 77 -13.99 5.77 -0.91
CA GLU A 77 -14.37 7.13 -1.27
C GLU A 77 -13.88 8.08 -0.16
N ASN A 78 -13.47 9.26 -0.60
CA ASN A 78 -13.17 10.47 0.17
C ASN A 78 -11.88 10.51 0.98
N TYR A 79 -10.80 10.97 0.34
CA TYR A 79 -10.17 12.25 0.74
C TYR A 79 -9.60 12.95 -0.50
N GLN A 80 -10.49 13.41 -1.38
CA GLN A 80 -10.23 14.65 -2.12
C GLN A 80 -10.92 15.78 -1.37
N SER A 81 -10.16 16.57 -0.63
CA SER A 81 -10.38 18.01 -0.34
C SER A 81 -9.17 18.56 0.40
#